data_AF-A0A425WJP1-F1
#
_entry.id   AF-A0A425WJP1-F1
#
_cell.length_a   1.000
_cell.length_b   1.000
_cell.length_c   1.000
_cell.angle_alpha   90.00
_cell.angle_beta   90.00
_cell.angle_gamma   90.00
#
_symmetry.space_group_name_H-M   'P 1'
#
loop_
_entity.id
_entity.type
_entity.pdbx_description
1 polymer ?
#
loop_
_entity_poly.entity_id
_entity_poly.type
_entity_poly.pdbx_seq_one_letter_code
_entity_poly.pdbx_strand_id
1 'polypeptide(L)'
;MIGMNAQALAQIKAGHLEMAVCCAFYLIWWIIFFWPKIYNRVATGAPRVFGIISIIGAVVFGLLSAVGIASGAGKLNTPVAGVATLVSGIALYILLLFITHRLFQRNPTTELVLFVAWIVLELFCAYGLQAAGLAGQAVLLIILALAGFVISLMCYVLYYHLDPKPSFIDGCLPLAAIGVISLVMGLVL
;
A
#
# COMPACT_ATOMS: atom_id res chain seq x y z
N MET A 1 20.45 11.77 -20.27
CA MET A 1 20.30 11.61 -18.81
C MET A 1 19.19 12.50 -18.25
N ILE A 2 19.19 13.82 -18.49
CA ILE A 2 18.17 14.75 -17.94
C ILE A 2 16.73 14.37 -18.34
N GLY A 3 16.47 14.07 -19.62
CA GLY A 3 15.12 13.70 -20.09
C GLY A 3 14.62 12.34 -19.57
N MET A 4 15.53 11.41 -19.28
CA MET A 4 15.18 10.06 -18.80
C MET A 4 14.76 10.10 -17.32
N ASN A 5 15.41 10.94 -16.53
CA ASN A 5 15.05 11.17 -15.12
C ASN A 5 13.70 11.87 -15.00
N ALA A 6 13.42 12.85 -15.85
CA ALA A 6 12.12 13.55 -15.85
C ALA A 6 10.95 12.59 -16.14
N GLN A 7 11.11 11.70 -17.12
CA GLN A 7 10.08 10.70 -17.44
C GLN A 7 9.90 9.69 -16.30
N ALA A 8 10.99 9.25 -15.67
CA ALA A 8 10.94 8.33 -14.53
C ALA A 8 10.19 8.96 -13.34
N LEU A 9 10.48 10.22 -13.01
CA LEU A 9 9.79 10.95 -11.94
C LEU A 9 8.31 11.14 -12.24
N ALA A 10 7.94 11.49 -13.48
CA ALA A 10 6.54 11.60 -13.87
C ALA A 10 5.77 10.29 -13.71
N GLN A 11 6.42 9.15 -14.01
CA GLN A 11 5.82 7.82 -13.79
C GLN A 11 5.65 7.49 -12.31
N ILE A 12 6.65 7.77 -11.48
CA ILE A 12 6.56 7.57 -10.03
C ILE A 12 5.43 8.42 -9.45
N LYS A 13 5.35 9.70 -9.86
CA LYS A 13 4.30 10.64 -9.45
C LYS A 13 2.91 10.12 -9.81
N ALA A 14 2.71 9.74 -11.07
CA ALA A 14 1.44 9.17 -11.53
C ALA A 14 1.07 7.90 -10.76
N GLY A 15 2.03 6.99 -10.55
CA GLY A 15 1.82 5.76 -9.80
C GLY A 15 1.40 6.02 -8.35
N HIS A 16 1.93 7.04 -7.68
CA HIS A 16 1.48 7.42 -6.34
C HIS A 16 0.05 7.98 -6.33
N LEU A 17 -0.33 8.79 -7.33
CA LEU A 17 -1.71 9.26 -7.46
C LEU A 17 -2.67 8.09 -7.73
N GLU A 18 -2.27 7.13 -8.55
CA GLU A 18 -3.03 5.89 -8.79
C GLU A 18 -3.16 5.05 -7.52
N MET A 19 -2.14 4.99 -6.65
CA MET A 19 -2.25 4.31 -5.35
C MET A 19 -3.28 4.99 -4.44
N ALA A 20 -3.33 6.33 -4.43
CA ALA A 20 -4.33 7.07 -3.68
C ALA A 20 -5.75 6.74 -4.17
N VAL A 21 -5.95 6.65 -5.50
CA VAL A 21 -7.22 6.24 -6.11
C VAL A 21 -7.56 4.78 -5.78
N CYS A 22 -6.58 3.88 -5.81
CA CYS A 22 -6.71 2.49 -5.37
C CYS A 22 -7.25 2.41 -3.93
N CYS A 23 -6.62 3.13 -3.00
CA CYS A 23 -7.01 3.17 -1.60
C CYS A 23 -8.43 3.72 -1.41
N ALA A 24 -8.83 4.75 -2.17
CA ALA A 24 -10.18 5.29 -2.13
C ALA A 24 -11.23 4.26 -2.58
N PHE A 25 -10.98 3.56 -3.70
CA PHE A 25 -11.86 2.49 -4.17
C PHE A 25 -11.93 1.32 -3.18
N TYR A 26 -10.80 0.95 -2.58
CA TYR A 26 -10.75 -0.09 -1.57
C TYR A 26 -11.58 0.32 -0.33
N LEU A 27 -11.42 1.55 0.16
CA LEU A 27 -12.22 2.08 1.26
C LEU A 27 -13.72 2.05 0.97
N ILE A 28 -14.13 2.42 -0.24
CA ILE A 28 -15.53 2.35 -0.65
C ILE A 28 -16.04 0.90 -0.59
N TRP A 29 -15.28 -0.06 -1.13
CA TRP A 29 -15.62 -1.48 -1.02
C TRP A 29 -15.71 -1.94 0.44
N TRP A 30 -14.74 -1.55 1.27
CA TRP A 30 -14.68 -1.91 2.68
C TRP A 30 -15.92 -1.41 3.42
N ILE A 31 -16.26 -0.13 3.25
CA ILE A 31 -17.45 0.49 3.85
C ILE A 31 -18.71 -0.27 3.44
N ILE A 32 -18.89 -0.55 2.14
CA ILE A 32 -20.09 -1.21 1.63
C ILE A 32 -20.25 -2.63 2.18
N PHE A 33 -19.17 -3.42 2.22
CA PHE A 33 -19.25 -4.84 2.59
C PHE A 33 -19.14 -5.11 4.09
N PHE A 34 -18.48 -4.23 4.84
CA PHE A 34 -18.20 -4.48 6.27
C PHE A 34 -19.03 -3.61 7.21
N TRP A 35 -19.46 -2.40 6.82
CA TRP A 35 -20.35 -1.61 7.68
C TRP A 35 -21.67 -2.32 8.00
N PRO A 36 -22.36 -2.98 7.04
CA PRO A 36 -23.60 -3.69 7.35
C PRO A 36 -23.40 -4.84 8.35
N LYS A 37 -22.21 -5.45 8.39
CA LYS A 37 -21.90 -6.58 9.29
C LYS A 37 -21.90 -6.16 10.75
N ILE A 38 -21.61 -4.90 11.06
CA ILE A 38 -21.73 -4.33 12.43
C ILE A 38 -23.16 -4.52 12.97
N TYR A 39 -24.16 -4.54 12.10
CA TYR A 39 -25.58 -4.68 12.43
C TYR A 39 -26.14 -6.06 12.05
N ASN A 40 -25.28 -7.08 11.86
CA ASN A 40 -25.66 -8.42 11.39
C ASN A 40 -26.42 -8.42 10.06
N ARG A 41 -26.07 -7.49 9.16
CA ARG A 41 -26.63 -7.38 7.81
C ARG A 41 -25.56 -7.65 6.76
N VAL A 42 -26.02 -7.83 5.53
CA VAL A 42 -25.15 -7.98 4.35
C VAL A 42 -25.52 -6.95 3.29
N ALA A 43 -24.54 -6.53 2.49
CA ALA A 43 -24.78 -5.64 1.36
C ALA A 43 -25.65 -6.35 0.30
N THR A 44 -26.73 -5.70 -0.13
CA THR A 44 -27.65 -6.19 -1.16
C THR A 44 -27.95 -5.11 -2.19
N GLY A 45 -28.53 -5.49 -3.34
CA GLY A 45 -28.97 -4.56 -4.38
C GLY A 45 -27.85 -3.70 -4.97
N ALA A 46 -28.16 -2.45 -5.30
CA ALA A 46 -27.25 -1.51 -5.94
C ALA A 46 -25.95 -1.22 -5.14
N PRO A 47 -25.98 -1.03 -3.80
CA PRO A 47 -24.76 -0.89 -3.01
C PRO A 47 -23.78 -2.05 -3.20
N ARG A 48 -24.27 -3.30 -3.22
CA ARG A 48 -23.41 -4.47 -3.44
C ARG A 48 -22.70 -4.43 -4.80
N VAL A 49 -23.44 -4.08 -5.86
CA VAL A 49 -22.88 -3.95 -7.22
C VAL A 49 -21.81 -2.86 -7.25
N PHE A 50 -22.10 -1.69 -6.66
CA PHE A 50 -21.14 -0.60 -6.58
C PHE A 50 -19.88 -0.97 -5.80
N GLY A 51 -20.02 -1.74 -4.70
CA GLY A 51 -18.88 -2.28 -3.97
C GLY A 51 -18.02 -3.22 -4.84
N ILE A 52 -18.64 -4.12 -5.62
CA ILE A 52 -17.92 -5.02 -6.53
C ILE A 52 -17.15 -4.23 -7.59
N ILE A 53 -17.77 -3.21 -8.19
CA ILE A 53 -17.09 -2.32 -9.15
C ILE A 53 -15.92 -1.61 -8.46
N SER A 54 -16.10 -1.18 -7.21
CA SER A 54 -15.06 -0.49 -6.44
C SER A 54 -13.85 -1.39 -6.19
N ILE A 55 -14.02 -2.64 -5.75
CA ILE A 55 -12.85 -3.52 -5.54
C ILE A 55 -12.14 -3.89 -6.84
N ILE A 56 -12.87 -4.03 -7.95
CA ILE A 56 -12.26 -4.20 -9.27
C ILE A 56 -11.43 -2.96 -9.63
N GLY A 57 -11.98 -1.76 -9.40
CA GLY A 57 -11.25 -0.50 -9.55
C GLY A 57 -9.99 -0.45 -8.69
N ALA A 58 -10.07 -0.84 -7.42
CA ALA A 58 -8.91 -0.90 -6.53
C ALA A 58 -7.82 -1.84 -7.06
N VAL A 59 -8.18 -3.02 -7.56
CA VAL A 59 -7.21 -3.94 -8.17
C VAL A 59 -6.54 -3.32 -9.41
N VAL A 60 -7.32 -2.72 -10.31
CA VAL A 60 -6.79 -2.09 -11.53
C VAL A 60 -5.81 -0.96 -11.18
N PHE A 61 -6.24 -0.02 -10.34
CA PHE A 61 -5.39 1.11 -9.94
C PHE A 61 -4.20 0.68 -9.09
N GLY A 62 -4.35 -0.35 -8.24
CA GLY A 62 -3.25 -0.92 -7.46
C GLY A 62 -2.16 -1.55 -8.34
N LEU A 63 -2.56 -2.26 -9.40
CA LEU A 63 -1.61 -2.83 -10.38
C LEU A 63 -0.93 -1.74 -11.21
N LEU A 64 -1.69 -0.78 -11.73
CA LEU A 64 -1.14 0.36 -12.48
C LEU A 64 -0.13 1.12 -11.63
N SER A 65 -0.50 1.43 -10.39
CA SER A 65 0.37 2.09 -9.43
C SER A 65 1.66 1.31 -9.16
N ALA A 66 1.56 0.03 -8.80
CA ALA A 66 2.72 -0.78 -8.46
C ALA A 66 3.69 -0.89 -9.65
N VAL A 67 3.18 -1.09 -10.87
CA VAL A 67 3.99 -1.13 -12.09
C VAL A 67 4.58 0.25 -12.40
N GLY A 68 3.80 1.32 -12.25
CA GLY A 68 4.24 2.70 -12.50
C GLY A 68 5.39 3.12 -11.59
N ILE A 69 5.23 2.92 -10.28
CA ILE A 69 6.26 3.23 -9.28
C ILE A 69 7.49 2.34 -9.50
N ALA A 70 7.31 1.01 -9.65
CA ALA A 70 8.43 0.10 -9.81
C ALA A 70 9.22 0.34 -11.10
N SER A 71 8.53 0.60 -12.22
CA SER A 71 9.19 0.90 -13.50
C SER A 71 9.89 2.26 -13.49
N GLY A 72 9.28 3.28 -12.89
CA GLY A 72 9.89 4.59 -12.73
C GLY A 72 11.13 4.54 -11.83
N ALA A 73 11.01 3.92 -10.65
CA ALA A 73 12.14 3.71 -9.74
C ALA A 73 13.23 2.83 -10.38
N GLY A 74 12.85 1.81 -11.15
CA GLY A 74 13.78 0.95 -11.87
C GLY A 74 14.64 1.67 -12.91
N LYS A 75 14.14 2.77 -13.50
CA LYS A 75 14.92 3.63 -14.40
C LYS A 75 15.93 4.51 -13.66
N LEU A 76 15.71 4.77 -12.37
CA LEU A 76 16.60 5.55 -11.51
C LEU A 76 17.60 4.66 -10.74
N ASN A 77 17.32 3.37 -10.66
CA ASN A 77 18.07 2.40 -9.88
C ASN A 77 18.93 1.47 -10.74
N THR A 78 19.85 0.78 -10.07
CA THR A 78 20.60 -0.32 -10.69
C THR A 78 19.81 -1.63 -10.62
N PRO A 79 20.04 -2.59 -11.54
CA PRO A 79 19.42 -3.91 -11.45
C PRO A 79 19.73 -4.64 -10.14
N VAL A 80 20.93 -4.43 -9.59
CA VAL A 80 21.35 -5.01 -8.30
C VAL A 80 20.46 -4.51 -7.16
N ALA A 81 20.14 -3.21 -7.14
CA ALA A 81 19.23 -2.65 -6.14
C ALA A 81 17.82 -3.26 -6.27
N GLY A 82 17.34 -3.50 -7.50
CA GLY A 82 16.06 -4.18 -7.74
C GLY A 82 16.02 -5.60 -7.17
N VAL A 83 17.06 -6.41 -7.44
CA VAL A 83 17.17 -7.77 -6.90
C VAL A 83 17.28 -7.76 -5.37
N ALA A 84 18.12 -6.89 -4.81
CA ALA A 84 18.27 -6.77 -3.37
C ALA A 84 16.95 -6.38 -2.68
N THR A 85 16.18 -5.49 -3.30
CA THR A 85 14.88 -5.06 -2.77
C THR A 85 13.85 -6.19 -2.83
N LEU A 86 13.82 -6.97 -3.92
CA LEU A 86 12.94 -8.14 -4.02
C LEU A 86 13.27 -9.21 -2.97
N VAL A 87 14.54 -9.57 -2.83
CA VAL A 87 14.98 -10.60 -1.87
C VAL A 87 14.69 -10.17 -0.43
N SER A 88 14.99 -8.90 -0.09
CA SER A 88 14.69 -8.37 1.24
C SER A 88 13.19 -8.30 1.52
N GLY A 89 12.36 -7.99 0.52
CA GLY A 89 10.90 -8.05 0.66
C GLY A 89 10.36 -9.45 0.92
N ILE A 90 10.87 -10.46 0.21
CA ILE A 90 10.51 -11.86 0.44
C ILE A 90 10.93 -12.29 1.86
N ALA A 91 12.16 -11.96 2.27
CA ALA A 91 12.65 -12.27 3.60
C ALA A 91 11.82 -11.58 4.70
N LEU A 92 11.47 -10.31 4.51
CA LEU A 92 10.62 -9.55 5.44
C LEU A 92 9.23 -10.18 5.55
N TYR A 93 8.61 -10.55 4.42
CA TYR A 93 7.32 -11.24 4.43
C TYR A 93 7.37 -12.55 5.22
N ILE A 94 8.37 -13.41 4.95
CA ILE A 94 8.52 -14.70 5.65
C ILE A 94 8.72 -14.48 7.15
N LEU A 95 9.57 -13.52 7.53
CA LEU A 95 9.83 -13.18 8.92
C LEU A 95 8.56 -12.71 9.64
N LEU A 96 7.84 -11.75 9.06
CA LEU A 96 6.61 -11.22 9.64
C LEU A 96 5.52 -12.27 9.70
N LEU A 97 5.34 -13.06 8.63
CA LEU A 97 4.41 -14.18 8.59
C LEU A 97 4.66 -15.14 9.76
N PHE A 98 5.93 -15.52 9.97
CA PHE A 98 6.32 -16.37 11.08
C PHE A 98 5.99 -15.72 12.43
N ILE A 99 6.36 -14.45 12.63
CA ILE A 99 6.13 -13.71 13.88
C ILE A 99 4.62 -13.58 14.16
N THR A 100 3.84 -13.08 13.21
CA THR A 100 2.41 -12.84 13.37
C THR A 100 1.64 -14.15 13.56
N HIS A 101 2.05 -15.21 12.88
CA HIS A 101 1.43 -16.51 13.05
C HIS A 101 1.76 -17.13 14.42
N ARG A 102 3.03 -17.11 14.83
CA ARG A 102 3.46 -17.78 16.07
C ARG A 102 3.14 -17.00 17.34
N LEU A 103 3.37 -15.70 17.35
CA LEU A 103 3.24 -14.88 18.55
C LEU A 103 1.84 -14.29 18.71
N PHE A 104 1.16 -14.00 17.59
CA PHE A 104 -0.13 -13.32 17.59
C PHE A 104 -1.29 -14.20 17.08
N GLN A 105 -1.03 -15.49 16.80
CA GLN A 105 -2.03 -16.47 16.33
C GLN A 105 -2.82 -15.98 15.11
N ARG A 106 -2.19 -15.14 14.29
CA ARG A 106 -2.84 -14.53 13.13
C ARG A 106 -2.81 -15.52 11.96
N ASN A 107 -3.98 -15.77 11.37
CA ASN A 107 -4.06 -16.52 10.13
C ASN A 107 -3.45 -15.69 8.98
N PRO A 108 -2.65 -16.31 8.09
CA PRO A 108 -2.12 -15.62 6.93
C PRO A 108 -3.26 -15.05 6.06
N THR A 109 -3.18 -13.75 5.72
CA THR A 109 -4.12 -13.10 4.82
C THR A 109 -3.35 -12.34 3.74
N THR A 110 -4.07 -11.91 2.71
CA THR A 110 -3.51 -11.07 1.66
C THR A 110 -3.08 -9.69 2.18
N GLU A 111 -3.61 -9.22 3.31
CA GLU A 111 -3.26 -7.92 3.91
C GLU A 111 -1.75 -7.83 4.20
N LEU A 112 -1.18 -8.87 4.81
CA LEU A 112 0.25 -8.95 5.10
C LEU A 112 1.10 -8.85 3.82
N VAL A 113 0.69 -9.55 2.77
CA VAL A 113 1.38 -9.46 1.46
C VAL A 113 1.30 -8.05 0.91
N LEU A 114 0.13 -7.41 0.99
CA LEU A 114 -0.09 -6.08 0.41
C LEU A 114 0.77 -5.00 1.07
N PHE A 115 0.74 -4.88 2.39
CA PHE A 115 1.51 -3.81 3.05
C PHE A 115 3.02 -4.09 3.08
N VAL A 116 3.45 -5.37 3.05
CA VAL A 116 4.87 -5.73 2.88
C VAL A 116 5.35 -5.41 1.47
N ALA A 117 4.59 -5.78 0.44
CA ALA A 117 4.93 -5.43 -0.94
C ALA A 117 4.96 -3.91 -1.13
N TRP A 118 4.03 -3.18 -0.51
CA TRP A 118 3.99 -1.72 -0.55
C TRP A 118 5.21 -1.08 0.10
N ILE A 119 5.57 -1.41 1.36
CA ILE A 119 6.76 -0.79 1.99
C ILE A 119 8.04 -1.09 1.21
N VAL A 120 8.17 -2.29 0.65
CA VAL A 120 9.32 -2.67 -0.18
C VAL A 120 9.38 -1.84 -1.46
N LEU A 121 8.24 -1.61 -2.10
CA LEU A 121 8.12 -0.73 -3.26
C LEU A 121 8.51 0.71 -2.92
N GLU A 122 8.06 1.24 -1.78
CA GLU A 122 8.39 2.61 -1.36
C GLU A 122 9.87 2.78 -1.01
N LEU A 123 10.50 1.77 -0.40
CA LEU A 123 11.94 1.78 -0.15
C LEU A 123 12.75 1.71 -1.45
N PHE A 124 12.30 0.92 -2.43
CA PHE A 124 12.91 0.91 -3.77
C PHE A 124 12.81 2.27 -4.45
N CYS A 125 11.63 2.90 -4.36
CA CYS A 125 11.39 4.25 -4.86
C CYS A 125 12.29 5.28 -4.18
N ALA A 126 12.37 5.27 -2.84
CA ALA A 126 13.22 6.18 -2.09
C ALA A 126 14.70 6.06 -2.47
N TYR A 127 15.20 4.85 -2.68
CA TYR A 127 16.56 4.63 -3.15
C TYR A 127 16.80 5.24 -4.54
N GLY A 128 15.81 5.12 -5.44
CA GLY A 128 15.86 5.74 -6.78
C GLY A 128 15.80 7.27 -6.74
N LEU A 129 14.95 7.84 -5.88
CA LEU A 129 14.88 9.28 -5.65
C LEU A 129 16.21 9.83 -5.11
N GLN A 130 16.85 9.13 -4.18
CA GLN A 130 18.16 9.48 -3.67
C GLN A 130 19.22 9.48 -4.78
N ALA A 131 19.22 8.45 -5.64
CA ALA A 131 20.12 8.37 -6.80
C ALA A 131 19.89 9.50 -7.82
N ALA A 132 18.66 10.03 -7.90
CA ALA A 132 18.29 11.17 -8.73
C ALA A 132 18.58 12.54 -8.09
N GLY A 133 19.17 12.59 -6.88
CA GLY A 133 19.47 13.83 -6.17
C GLY A 133 18.31 14.42 -5.37
N LEU A 134 17.19 13.69 -5.21
CA LEU A 134 16.00 14.11 -4.48
C LEU A 134 16.00 13.56 -3.05
N ALA A 135 17.07 13.84 -2.30
CA ALA A 135 17.27 13.30 -0.96
C ALA A 135 16.16 13.68 0.04
N GLY A 136 15.64 14.92 -0.05
CA GLY A 136 14.55 15.37 0.82
C GLY A 136 13.26 14.57 0.62
N GLN A 137 12.88 14.34 -0.64
CA GLN A 137 11.71 13.53 -0.99
C GLN A 137 11.93 12.05 -0.63
N ALA A 138 13.14 11.51 -0.81
CA ALA A 138 13.48 10.15 -0.40
C ALA A 138 13.32 9.95 1.12
N VAL A 139 13.84 10.88 1.93
CA VAL A 139 13.70 10.84 3.40
C VAL A 139 12.24 10.97 3.82
N LEU A 140 11.50 11.91 3.22
CA LEU A 140 10.07 12.07 3.49
C LEU A 140 9.31 10.77 3.18
N LEU A 141 9.57 10.16 2.01
CA LEU A 141 8.94 8.92 1.61
C LEU A 141 9.21 7.79 2.61
N ILE A 142 10.47 7.62 3.05
CA ILE A 142 10.83 6.60 4.04
C ILE A 142 10.07 6.80 5.35
N ILE A 143 10.03 8.04 5.88
CA ILE A 143 9.35 8.34 7.14
C ILE A 143 7.86 8.01 7.04
N LEU A 144 7.21 8.48 5.97
CA LEU A 144 5.78 8.24 5.74
C LEU A 144 5.50 6.75 5.53
N ALA A 145 6.31 6.06 4.72
CA ALA A 145 6.14 4.65 4.43
C ALA A 145 6.29 3.79 5.70
N LEU A 146 7.29 4.08 6.54
CA LEU A 146 7.44 3.41 7.84
C LEU A 146 6.24 3.65 8.75
N ALA A 147 5.71 4.88 8.81
CA ALA A 147 4.51 5.17 9.59
C ALA A 147 3.30 4.37 9.08
N GLY A 148 3.06 4.35 7.77
CA GLY A 148 1.98 3.58 7.14
C GLY A 148 2.13 2.07 7.36
N PHE A 149 3.36 1.55 7.29
CA PHE A 149 3.67 0.15 7.56
C PHE A 149 3.40 -0.24 9.02
N VAL A 150 3.83 0.59 9.99
CA VAL A 150 3.57 0.35 11.41
C VAL A 150 2.08 0.37 11.71
N ILE A 151 1.33 1.36 11.19
CA ILE A 151 -0.13 1.40 11.31
C ILE A 151 -0.75 0.12 10.74
N SER A 152 -0.34 -0.29 9.55
CA SER A 152 -0.84 -1.51 8.89
C SER A 152 -0.58 -2.76 9.72
N LEU A 153 0.64 -2.92 10.26
CA LEU A 153 1.02 -4.07 11.06
C LEU A 153 0.28 -4.11 12.40
N MET A 154 0.09 -2.97 13.05
CA MET A 154 -0.69 -2.88 14.29
C MET A 154 -2.15 -3.27 14.07
N CYS A 155 -2.79 -2.70 13.04
CA CYS A 155 -4.16 -3.06 12.68
C CYS A 155 -4.26 -4.56 12.36
N TYR A 156 -3.36 -5.07 11.51
CA TYR A 156 -3.31 -6.48 11.13
C TYR A 156 -3.29 -7.45 12.32
N VAL A 157 -2.48 -7.15 13.34
CA VAL A 157 -2.36 -7.97 14.55
C VAL A 157 -3.60 -7.86 15.44
N LEU A 158 -4.16 -6.65 15.58
CA LEU A 158 -5.29 -6.40 16.48
C LEU A 158 -6.63 -6.85 15.89
N TYR A 159 -6.80 -6.84 14.57
CA TYR A 159 -8.07 -6.96 13.88
C TYR A 159 -9.00 -8.10 14.37
N TYR A 160 -8.48 -9.31 14.64
CA TYR A 160 -9.30 -10.44 15.11
C TYR A 160 -9.60 -10.44 16.61
N HIS A 161 -8.96 -9.54 17.37
CA HIS A 161 -9.16 -9.38 18.81
C HIS A 161 -10.14 -8.24 19.14
N LEU A 162 -10.67 -7.58 18.11
CA LEU A 162 -11.53 -6.40 18.24
C LEU A 162 -13.01 -6.74 18.04
N ASP A 163 -13.86 -6.01 18.76
CA ASP A 163 -15.31 -6.03 18.54
C ASP A 163 -15.68 -5.59 17.10
N PRO A 164 -16.91 -5.87 16.61
CA PRO A 164 -17.30 -5.59 15.23
C PRO A 164 -17.11 -4.13 14.76
N LYS A 165 -17.38 -3.15 15.62
CA LYS A 165 -17.23 -1.73 15.25
C LYS A 165 -15.77 -1.28 15.26
N PRO A 166 -14.96 -1.57 16.30
CA PRO A 166 -13.52 -1.29 16.26
C PRO A 166 -12.79 -2.02 15.13
N SER A 167 -13.08 -3.30 14.84
CA SER A 167 -12.47 -4.02 13.72
C SER A 167 -12.81 -3.40 12.35
N PHE A 168 -14.02 -2.87 12.19
CA PHE A 168 -14.36 -2.10 10.99
C PHE A 168 -13.47 -0.87 10.80
N ILE A 169 -13.27 -0.09 11.87
CA ILE A 169 -12.42 1.11 11.85
C ILE A 169 -10.96 0.72 11.60
N ASP A 170 -10.52 -0.35 12.25
CA ASP A 170 -9.17 -0.90 12.14
C ASP A 170 -8.82 -1.27 10.68
N GLY A 171 -9.77 -1.83 9.91
CA GLY A 171 -9.56 -2.06 8.48
C GLY A 171 -9.56 -0.80 7.61
N CYS A 172 -10.15 0.31 8.06
CA CYS A 172 -10.10 1.58 7.34
C CYS A 172 -8.76 2.31 7.52
N LEU A 173 -8.12 2.17 8.69
CA LEU A 173 -6.93 2.96 9.04
C LEU A 173 -5.74 2.74 8.09
N PRO A 174 -5.33 1.50 7.74
CA PRO A 174 -4.23 1.28 6.80
C PRO A 174 -4.52 1.86 5.41
N LEU A 175 -5.74 1.66 4.91
CA LEU A 175 -6.15 2.14 3.59
C LEU A 175 -6.16 3.67 3.53
N ALA A 176 -6.69 4.33 4.56
CA ALA A 176 -6.69 5.79 4.64
C ALA A 176 -5.27 6.35 4.78
N ALA A 177 -4.44 5.74 5.64
CA ALA A 177 -3.06 6.16 5.85
C ALA A 177 -2.23 6.05 4.56
N ILE A 178 -2.22 4.89 3.92
CA ILE A 178 -1.50 4.67 2.66
C ILE A 178 -2.04 5.59 1.57
N GLY A 179 -3.36 5.75 1.45
CA GLY A 179 -3.96 6.64 0.46
C GLY A 179 -3.53 8.11 0.62
N VAL A 180 -3.48 8.62 1.86
CA VAL A 180 -3.00 9.98 2.16
C VAL A 180 -1.50 10.11 1.88
N ILE A 181 -0.70 9.13 2.30
CA ILE A 181 0.75 9.11 2.03
C ILE A 181 1.00 9.16 0.52
N SER A 182 0.33 8.31 -0.24
CA SER A 182 0.49 8.27 -1.69
C SER A 182 0.01 9.55 -2.36
N LEU A 183 -1.07 10.18 -1.89
CA LEU A 183 -1.51 11.48 -2.39
C LEU A 183 -0.44 12.55 -2.13
N VAL A 184 0.10 12.63 -0.92
CA VAL A 184 1.16 13.58 -0.56
C VAL A 184 2.36 13.39 -1.50
N MET A 185 2.83 12.16 -1.67
CA MET A 185 3.96 11.85 -2.53
C MET A 185 3.68 12.17 -4.00
N GLY A 186 2.48 11.88 -4.51
CA GLY A 186 2.06 12.25 -5.86
C GLY A 186 1.97 13.77 -6.10
N LEU A 187 1.88 14.58 -5.05
CA LEU A 187 1.86 16.04 -5.15
C LEU A 187 3.26 16.67 -5.03
N VAL A 188 4.15 16.09 -4.22
CA VAL A 188 5.48 16.66 -3.91
C VAL A 188 6.62 16.11 -4.79
N LEU A 189 6.38 15.03 -5.53
CA LEU A 189 7.24 14.51 -6.60
C LEU A 189 6.94 15.21 -7.94
#